data_AF-A0A7S3PWT2-F1
#
_entry.id   AF-A0A7S3PWT2-F1
#
_cell.length_a   1.000
_cell.length_b   1.000
_cell.length_c   1.000
_cell.angle_alpha   90.00
_cell.angle_beta   90.00
_cell.angle_gamma   90.00
#
_symmetry.space_group_name_H-M   'P 1'
#
loop_
_entity.id
_entity.type
_entity.pdbx_description
1 polymer ?
#
loop_
_entity_poly.entity_id
_entity_poly.type
_entity_poly.pdbx_seq_one_letter_code
_entity_poly.pdbx_strand_id
1 'polypeptide(L)'
;GALLEADDRMKFDQWLREKDTNNAMPNVEEGTTIFEYFVNPSTLKWEKWDPPKWEYPSGEKLNFSNLLVPTMDSTRAMFVTKQIHKQKAPVMIVGAEGTAKTSVQLMFLANQGGNKMLTKRINFSSATTPGMAQYSIEAELDKRGGKNYGP
;
A
#
# COMPACT_ATOMS: atom_id res chain seq x y z
N GLY A 1 -0.10 5.96 -13.60
CA GLY A 1 -1.05 6.81 -12.84
C GLY A 1 -0.66 7.11 -11.40
N ALA A 2 0.12 6.27 -10.69
CA ALA A 2 0.34 6.46 -9.24
C ALA A 2 1.08 7.75 -8.83
N LEU A 3 1.83 8.37 -9.74
CA LEU A 3 2.52 9.65 -9.52
C LEU A 3 1.68 10.88 -9.92
N LEU A 4 0.47 10.66 -10.43
CA LEU A 4 -0.39 11.74 -10.91
C LEU A 4 -1.25 12.26 -9.76
N GLU A 5 -1.34 13.59 -9.69
CA GLU A 5 -2.30 14.31 -8.85
C GLU A 5 -3.68 14.38 -9.52
N ALA A 6 -4.69 14.90 -8.82
CA ALA A 6 -6.08 14.87 -9.25
C ALA A 6 -6.31 15.37 -10.69
N ASP A 7 -5.80 16.55 -11.04
CA ASP A 7 -5.98 17.13 -12.37
C ASP A 7 -5.32 16.29 -13.47
N ASP A 8 -4.15 15.73 -13.19
CA ASP A 8 -3.43 14.90 -14.15
C ASP A 8 -4.02 13.50 -14.26
N ARG A 9 -4.67 13.00 -13.20
CA ARG A 9 -5.46 11.77 -13.26
C ARG A 9 -6.67 11.92 -14.18
N MET A 10 -7.33 13.09 -14.17
CA MET A 10 -8.44 13.36 -15.10
C MET A 10 -7.95 13.35 -16.55
N LYS A 11 -6.84 14.04 -16.85
CA LYS A 11 -6.22 14.03 -18.19
C LYS A 11 -5.82 12.62 -18.61
N PHE A 12 -5.26 11.84 -17.69
CA PHE A 12 -4.86 10.46 -17.97
C PHE A 12 -6.06 9.52 -18.20
N ASP A 13 -7.15 9.68 -17.44
CA ASP A 13 -8.40 8.95 -17.66
C ASP A 13 -8.98 9.26 -19.05
N GLN A 14 -9.08 10.53 -19.42
CA GLN A 14 -9.53 10.94 -20.75
C GLN A 14 -8.65 10.32 -21.84
N TRP A 15 -7.33 10.43 -21.71
CA TRP A 15 -6.39 9.85 -22.66
C TRP A 15 -6.55 8.33 -22.80
N LEU A 16 -6.77 7.60 -21.70
CA LEU A 16 -7.03 6.16 -21.74
C LEU A 16 -8.31 5.83 -22.51
N ARG A 17 -9.39 6.60 -22.29
CA ARG A 17 -10.67 6.42 -23.00
C ARG A 17 -10.55 6.67 -24.49
N GLU A 18 -9.78 7.67 -24.90
CA GLU A 18 -9.49 7.93 -26.32
C GLU A 18 -8.74 6.77 -26.99
N LYS A 19 -8.01 5.96 -26.21
CA LYS A 19 -7.29 4.76 -26.70
C LYS A 19 -8.09 3.47 -26.55
N ASP A 20 -9.23 3.48 -25.85
CA ASP A 20 -10.05 2.31 -25.61
C ASP A 20 -10.87 1.95 -26.86
N THR A 21 -10.29 1.16 -27.75
CA THR A 21 -10.94 0.73 -28.99
C THR A 21 -11.90 -0.44 -28.83
N ASN A 22 -11.82 -1.17 -27.71
CA ASN A 22 -12.63 -2.37 -27.44
C ASN A 22 -13.66 -2.17 -26.33
N ASN A 23 -13.83 -0.92 -25.88
CA ASN A 23 -14.78 -0.53 -24.83
C ASN A 23 -14.57 -1.38 -23.55
N ALA A 24 -13.32 -1.66 -23.22
CA ALA A 24 -12.93 -2.48 -22.08
C ALA A 24 -12.93 -1.68 -20.77
N MET A 25 -12.92 -0.34 -20.81
CA MET A 25 -12.95 0.50 -19.63
C MET A 25 -14.33 0.55 -18.96
N PRO A 26 -14.39 0.82 -17.64
CA PRO A 26 -15.66 0.98 -16.96
C PRO A 26 -16.31 2.31 -17.35
N ASN A 27 -17.64 2.31 -17.33
CA ASN A 27 -18.40 3.55 -17.24
C ASN A 27 -18.14 4.17 -15.86
N VAL A 28 -17.73 5.42 -15.86
CA VAL A 28 -17.47 6.20 -14.64
C VAL A 28 -18.63 7.12 -14.36
N GLU A 29 -18.90 7.37 -13.08
CA GLU A 29 -19.86 8.39 -12.66
C GLU A 29 -19.33 9.78 -12.98
N GLU A 30 -20.23 10.74 -13.17
CA GLU A 30 -19.87 12.13 -13.43
C GLU A 30 -18.98 12.67 -12.31
N GLY A 31 -17.86 13.29 -12.68
CA GLY A 31 -16.86 13.81 -11.72
C GLY A 31 -15.91 12.76 -11.14
N THR A 32 -15.97 11.50 -11.58
CA THR A 32 -15.04 10.43 -11.16
C THR A 32 -14.15 9.94 -12.30
N THR A 33 -13.10 9.19 -11.95
CA THR A 33 -12.13 8.66 -12.93
C THR A 33 -12.01 7.14 -12.83
N ILE A 34 -11.30 6.50 -13.75
CA ILE A 34 -10.96 5.07 -13.68
C ILE A 34 -10.27 4.68 -12.35
N PHE A 35 -9.62 5.63 -11.67
CA PHE A 35 -8.96 5.39 -10.38
C PHE A 35 -9.92 5.05 -9.24
N GLU A 36 -11.23 5.24 -9.45
CA GLU A 36 -12.30 4.89 -8.51
C GLU A 36 -12.77 3.44 -8.70
N TYR A 37 -12.18 2.73 -9.66
CA TYR A 37 -12.52 1.37 -10.03
C TYR A 37 -11.28 0.47 -10.07
N PHE A 38 -11.52 -0.84 -9.99
CA PHE A 38 -10.51 -1.87 -10.18
C PHE A 38 -11.09 -3.09 -10.88
N VAL A 39 -10.22 -3.88 -11.49
CA VAL A 39 -10.62 -5.19 -12.03
C VAL A 39 -10.54 -6.20 -10.89
N ASN A 40 -11.68 -6.74 -10.50
CA ASN A 40 -11.75 -7.79 -9.49
C ASN A 40 -11.12 -9.08 -10.05
N PRO A 41 -10.04 -9.62 -9.42
CA PRO A 41 -9.33 -10.78 -9.95
C PRO A 41 -10.17 -12.07 -10.01
N SER A 42 -11.25 -12.15 -9.23
CA SER A 42 -12.13 -13.33 -9.17
C SER A 42 -13.25 -13.26 -10.21
N THR A 43 -13.84 -12.08 -10.40
CA THR A 43 -14.98 -11.90 -11.33
C THR A 43 -14.54 -11.44 -12.72
N LEU A 44 -13.29 -10.93 -12.84
CA LEU A 44 -12.73 -10.30 -14.04
C LEU A 44 -13.56 -9.11 -14.55
N LYS A 45 -14.31 -8.47 -13.64
CA LYS A 45 -15.15 -7.31 -13.94
C LYS A 45 -14.61 -6.08 -13.25
N TRP A 46 -14.93 -4.92 -13.82
CA TRP A 46 -14.72 -3.65 -13.15
C TRP A 46 -15.71 -3.49 -11.99
N GLU A 47 -15.16 -3.17 -10.83
CA GLU A 47 -15.92 -2.90 -9.62
C GLU A 47 -15.42 -1.58 -9.03
N LYS A 48 -16.32 -0.81 -8.43
CA LYS A 48 -15.96 0.42 -7.72
C LYS A 48 -15.22 0.05 -6.44
N TRP A 49 -14.22 0.82 -6.06
CA TRP A 49 -13.59 0.64 -4.76
C TRP A 49 -14.61 0.89 -3.64
N ASP A 50 -14.63 -0.02 -2.67
CA ASP A 50 -15.41 0.12 -1.45
C ASP A 50 -14.48 -0.17 -0.26
N PRO A 51 -14.12 0.83 0.57
CA PRO A 51 -13.28 0.62 1.73
C PRO A 51 -13.97 -0.33 2.72
N PRO A 52 -13.22 -1.25 3.37
CA PRO A 52 -13.77 -2.10 4.41
C PRO A 52 -14.44 -1.27 5.51
N LYS A 53 -15.64 -1.69 5.95
CA LYS A 53 -16.30 -1.07 7.09
C LYS A 53 -15.39 -1.17 8.31
N TRP A 54 -15.17 -0.03 8.94
CA TRP A 54 -14.42 0.04 10.18
C TRP A 54 -15.37 0.00 11.37
N GLU A 55 -15.15 -0.97 12.25
CA GLU A 55 -15.93 -1.12 13.47
C GLU A 55 -15.15 -0.60 14.66
N TYR A 56 -15.81 0.22 15.49
CA TYR A 56 -15.20 0.75 16.69
C TYR A 56 -14.98 -0.39 17.70
N PRO A 57 -13.74 -0.60 18.18
CA PRO A 57 -13.48 -1.66 19.15
C PRO A 57 -14.24 -1.39 20.46
N SER A 58 -15.05 -2.36 20.86
CA SER A 58 -15.83 -2.31 22.11
C SER A 58 -14.96 -2.77 23.29
N GLY A 59 -14.81 -1.92 24.31
CA GLY A 59 -14.35 -2.35 25.64
C GLY A 59 -13.00 -1.82 26.14
N GLU A 60 -12.23 -1.05 25.37
CA GLU A 60 -10.96 -0.46 25.85
C GLU A 60 -10.93 1.07 25.68
N LYS A 61 -10.10 1.74 26.50
CA LYS A 61 -9.71 3.13 26.23
C LYS A 61 -8.96 3.14 24.90
N LEU A 62 -9.62 3.61 23.84
CA LEU A 62 -8.98 3.69 22.54
C LEU A 62 -7.72 4.55 22.60
N ASN A 63 -6.62 3.98 22.12
CA ASN A 63 -5.45 4.76 21.78
C ASN A 63 -5.67 5.36 20.38
N PHE A 64 -6.32 6.52 20.34
CA PHE A 64 -6.60 7.25 19.10
C PHE A 64 -5.35 7.47 18.24
N SER A 65 -4.18 7.64 18.86
CA SER A 65 -2.91 7.87 18.16
C SER A 65 -2.44 6.67 17.32
N ASN A 66 -2.95 5.47 17.61
CA ASN A 66 -2.61 4.23 16.89
C ASN A 66 -3.77 3.69 16.06
N LEU A 67 -4.87 4.45 15.93
CA LEU A 67 -6.05 4.00 15.21
C LEU A 67 -5.79 3.92 13.70
N LEU A 68 -6.04 2.75 13.13
CA LEU A 68 -5.92 2.50 11.69
C LEU A 68 -7.31 2.33 11.10
N VAL A 69 -7.86 3.42 10.57
CA VAL A 69 -9.16 3.43 9.87
C VAL A 69 -8.93 3.31 8.37
N PRO A 70 -9.44 2.26 7.69
CA PRO A 70 -9.38 2.16 6.24
C PRO A 70 -10.11 3.32 5.55
N THR A 71 -9.43 3.95 4.61
CA THR A 71 -9.99 4.95 3.70
C THR A 71 -9.95 4.44 2.25
N MET A 72 -10.52 5.22 1.33
CA MET A 72 -10.40 4.96 -0.11
C MET A 72 -8.93 4.92 -0.55
N ASP A 73 -8.10 5.85 -0.06
CA ASP A 73 -6.69 5.92 -0.41
C ASP A 73 -5.90 4.75 0.15
N SER A 74 -6.12 4.38 1.42
CA SER A 74 -5.40 3.24 2.00
C SER A 74 -5.79 1.93 1.32
N THR A 75 -7.07 1.75 0.98
CA THR A 75 -7.57 0.55 0.28
C THR A 75 -6.87 0.38 -1.07
N ARG A 76 -6.80 1.45 -1.86
CA ARG A 76 -6.13 1.46 -3.17
C ARG A 76 -4.63 1.21 -3.05
N ALA A 77 -3.96 1.90 -2.13
CA ALA A 77 -2.52 1.75 -1.91
C ALA A 77 -2.15 0.34 -1.41
N MET A 78 -2.96 -0.22 -0.50
CA MET A 78 -2.79 -1.60 -0.02
C MET A 78 -3.01 -2.62 -1.13
N PHE A 79 -3.98 -2.41 -2.03
CA PHE A 79 -4.18 -3.30 -3.16
C PHE A 79 -2.94 -3.38 -4.04
N VAL A 80 -2.41 -2.23 -4.47
CA VAL A 80 -1.18 -2.19 -5.31
C VAL A 80 0.00 -2.81 -4.56
N THR A 81 0.18 -2.45 -3.29
CA THR A 81 1.23 -3.03 -2.43
C THR A 81 1.13 -4.55 -2.38
N LYS A 82 -0.08 -5.10 -2.22
CA LYS A 82 -0.33 -6.55 -2.21
C LYS A 82 0.04 -7.21 -3.54
N GLN A 83 -0.28 -6.61 -4.68
CA GLN A 83 0.05 -7.21 -5.98
C GLN A 83 1.55 -7.21 -6.27
N ILE A 84 2.28 -6.17 -5.88
CA ILE A 84 3.74 -6.11 -6.03
C ILE A 84 4.41 -7.09 -5.05
N HIS A 85 3.94 -7.12 -3.79
CA HIS A 85 4.48 -8.01 -2.77
C HIS A 85 4.33 -9.50 -3.14
N LYS A 86 3.22 -9.90 -3.77
CA LYS A 86 3.05 -11.28 -4.30
C LYS A 86 4.16 -11.70 -5.27
N GLN A 87 4.76 -10.76 -5.98
CA GLN A 87 5.86 -10.98 -6.92
C GLN A 87 7.23 -10.96 -6.22
N LYS A 88 7.27 -10.84 -4.88
CA LYS A 88 8.48 -10.69 -4.07
C LYS A 88 9.32 -9.46 -4.44
N ALA A 89 8.68 -8.44 -5.00
CA ALA A 89 9.32 -7.18 -5.34
C ALA A 89 9.17 -6.15 -4.19
N PRO A 90 10.18 -5.29 -3.96
CA PRO A 90 10.10 -4.25 -2.95
C PRO A 90 9.09 -3.16 -3.33
N VAL A 91 8.41 -2.59 -2.33
CA VAL A 91 7.43 -1.52 -2.51
C VAL A 91 7.90 -0.27 -1.77
N MET A 92 7.86 0.87 -2.46
CA MET A 92 8.13 2.19 -1.87
C MET A 92 6.88 3.07 -2.03
N ILE A 93 6.42 3.64 -0.92
CA ILE A 93 5.33 4.63 -0.93
C ILE A 93 5.94 5.99 -0.63
N VAL A 94 5.67 6.96 -1.50
CA VAL A 94 6.16 8.34 -1.41
C VAL A 94 5.00 9.32 -1.25
N GLY A 95 5.27 10.51 -0.74
CA GLY A 95 4.29 11.57 -0.54
C GLY A 95 4.64 12.48 0.64
N ALA A 96 3.99 13.65 0.70
CA ALA A 96 4.22 14.67 1.73
C ALA A 96 4.04 14.14 3.16
N GLU A 97 4.60 14.81 4.17
CA GLU A 97 4.39 14.41 5.57
C GLU A 97 2.90 14.36 5.95
N GLY A 98 2.55 13.48 6.89
CA GLY A 98 1.15 13.31 7.32
C GLY A 98 0.22 12.55 6.36
N THR A 99 0.65 12.13 5.16
CA THR A 99 -0.22 11.49 4.15
C THR A 99 -0.46 9.98 4.35
N ALA A 100 -0.64 9.53 5.60
CA ALA A 100 -1.00 8.14 5.96
C ALA A 100 -0.07 7.01 5.45
N LYS A 101 1.10 7.31 4.86
CA LYS A 101 2.05 6.32 4.32
C LYS A 101 2.40 5.21 5.32
N THR A 102 2.73 5.61 6.54
CA THR A 102 3.04 4.68 7.64
C THR A 102 1.82 3.85 8.00
N SER A 103 0.63 4.48 8.10
CA SER A 103 -0.63 3.80 8.42
C SER A 103 -0.98 2.73 7.39
N VAL A 104 -0.83 3.03 6.09
CA VAL A 104 -1.04 2.06 4.99
C VAL A 104 -0.14 0.84 5.13
N GLN A 105 1.15 1.05 5.42
CA GLN A 105 2.08 -0.07 5.60
C GLN A 105 1.76 -0.88 6.85
N LEU A 106 1.41 -0.25 7.97
CA LEU A 106 1.01 -0.95 9.18
C LEU A 106 -0.26 -1.79 8.96
N MET A 107 -1.28 -1.24 8.27
CA MET A 107 -2.48 -1.98 7.89
C MET A 107 -2.16 -3.17 6.97
N PHE A 108 -1.25 -3.00 6.02
CA PHE A 108 -0.81 -4.08 5.15
C PHE A 108 -0.12 -5.20 5.92
N LEU A 109 0.83 -4.85 6.79
CA LEU A 109 1.61 -5.81 7.58
C LEU A 109 0.74 -6.57 8.59
N ALA A 110 -0.21 -5.90 9.24
CA ALA A 110 -1.18 -6.53 10.14
C ALA A 110 -1.97 -7.67 9.45
N ASN A 111 -2.23 -7.53 8.15
CA ASN A 111 -2.96 -8.51 7.35
C ASN A 111 -2.11 -9.69 6.83
N GLN A 112 -0.78 -9.69 7.03
CA GLN A 112 0.08 -10.77 6.51
C GLN A 112 0.19 -12.00 7.44
N GLY A 113 -0.33 -11.90 8.67
CA GLY A 113 -0.35 -12.99 9.64
C GLY A 113 1.02 -13.25 10.27
N GLY A 114 1.13 -13.08 11.59
CA GLY A 114 2.40 -13.13 12.32
C GLY A 114 3.20 -14.43 12.18
N ASN A 115 2.56 -15.55 11.80
CA ASN A 115 3.23 -16.84 11.64
C ASN A 115 3.85 -17.06 10.25
N LYS A 116 3.54 -16.21 9.25
CA LYS A 116 4.03 -16.38 7.87
C LYS A 116 5.13 -15.40 7.50
N MET A 117 5.19 -14.23 8.14
CA MET A 117 6.13 -13.18 7.82
C MET A 117 6.56 -12.42 9.07
N LEU A 118 7.86 -12.43 9.36
CA LEU A 118 8.45 -11.57 10.38
C LEU A 118 8.64 -10.17 9.79
N THR A 119 8.43 -9.16 10.63
CA THR A 119 8.54 -7.75 10.23
C THR A 119 9.49 -7.03 11.16
N LYS A 120 10.49 -6.35 10.61
CA LYS A 120 11.34 -5.41 11.35
C LYS A 120 11.04 -3.97 10.89
N ARG A 121 10.80 -3.08 11.84
CA ARG A 121 10.67 -1.64 11.58
C ARG A 121 11.99 -0.94 11.87
N ILE A 122 12.51 -0.22 10.88
CA ILE A 122 13.69 0.64 11.01
C ILE A 122 13.24 2.07 10.71
N ASN A 123 13.50 2.99 11.64
CA ASN A 123 13.23 4.41 11.44
C ASN A 123 14.53 5.13 11.11
N PHE A 124 14.53 5.91 10.03
CA PHE A 124 15.67 6.73 9.62
C PHE A 124 15.50 8.17 10.10
N SER A 125 16.59 8.80 10.52
CA SER A 125 16.67 10.23 10.82
C SER A 125 17.91 10.82 10.14
N SER A 126 18.08 12.14 10.26
CA SER A 126 19.28 12.83 9.76
C SER A 126 20.58 12.35 10.40
N ALA A 127 20.51 11.69 11.57
CA ALA A 127 21.68 11.14 12.27
C ALA A 127 21.97 9.67 11.93
N THR A 128 21.11 8.99 11.15
CA THR A 128 21.31 7.58 10.82
C THR A 128 22.48 7.42 9.86
N THR A 129 23.54 6.75 10.30
CA THR A 129 24.71 6.43 9.46
C THR A 129 24.51 5.10 8.71
N PRO A 130 25.25 4.86 7.61
CA PRO A 130 25.22 3.57 6.92
C PRO A 130 25.52 2.37 7.83
N GLY A 131 26.46 2.51 8.76
CA GLY A 131 26.81 1.47 9.73
C GLY A 131 25.67 1.15 10.70
N MET A 132 24.91 2.16 11.16
CA MET A 132 23.73 1.96 12.01
C MET A 132 22.62 1.19 11.27
N ALA A 133 22.40 1.51 9.99
CA ALA A 133 21.41 0.84 9.16
C ALA A 133 21.79 -0.62 8.91
N GLN A 134 23.06 -0.89 8.56
CA GLN A 134 23.57 -2.24 8.38
C GLN A 134 23.44 -3.07 9.66
N TYR A 135 23.90 -2.54 10.81
CA TYR A 135 23.80 -3.22 12.09
C TYR A 135 22.34 -3.54 12.45
N SER A 136 21.42 -2.61 12.19
CA SER A 136 19.99 -2.84 12.41
C SER A 136 19.45 -4.00 11.60
N ILE A 137 19.94 -4.22 10.37
CA ILE A 137 19.52 -5.36 9.54
C ILE A 137 20.18 -6.66 10.03
N GLU A 138 21.49 -6.64 10.23
CA GLU A 138 22.29 -7.82 10.62
C GLU A 138 21.91 -8.37 12.00
N ALA A 139 21.43 -7.52 12.91
CA ALA A 139 21.00 -7.94 14.25
C ALA A 139 19.85 -8.96 14.25
N GLU A 140 19.07 -9.08 13.17
CA GLU A 140 17.99 -10.07 13.04
C GLU A 140 18.34 -11.24 12.13
N LEU A 141 19.57 -11.29 11.60
CA LEU A 141 19.96 -12.30 10.63
C LEU A 141 20.98 -13.25 11.25
N ASP A 142 20.69 -14.55 11.18
CA ASP A 142 21.67 -15.56 11.51
C ASP A 142 22.69 -15.67 10.38
N LYS A 143 23.96 -15.62 10.76
CA LYS A 143 25.07 -15.80 9.83
C LYS A 143 25.14 -17.27 9.42
N ARG A 144 24.58 -17.59 8.24
CA ARG A 144 24.76 -18.89 7.60
C ARG A 144 26.12 -18.87 6.88
N GLY A 145 26.89 -19.95 6.94
CA GLY A 145 28.31 -19.98 6.55
C GLY A 145 28.66 -19.19 5.26
N GLY A 146 29.77 -18.45 5.29
CA GLY A 146 30.22 -17.57 4.19
C GLY A 146 29.74 -16.12 4.34
N LYS A 147 29.31 -15.50 3.23
CA LYS A 147 28.74 -14.14 3.14
C LYS A 147 27.20 -14.13 3.05
N ASN A 148 26.55 -15.24 3.41
CA ASN A 148 25.09 -15.39 3.28
C ASN A 148 24.41 -15.12 4.62
N TYR A 149 23.37 -14.30 4.59
CA TYR A 149 22.56 -13.98 5.77
C TYR A 149 21.14 -14.46 5.52
N GLY A 150 20.53 -15.10 6.52
CA GLY A 150 19.16 -15.56 6.46
C GLY A 150 18.39 -15.23 7.74
N PRO A 151 17.06 -15.09 7.66
CA PRO A 151 16.22 -15.13 8.85
C PRO A 151 16.24 -16.54 9.49
#